data_AF-A0A1Y1R923-F1
#
_entry.id   AF-A0A1Y1R923-F1
#
_cell.length_a   1.000
_cell.length_b   1.000
_cell.length_c   1.000
_cell.angle_alpha   90.00
_cell.angle_beta   90.00
_cell.angle_gamma   90.00
#
_symmetry.space_group_name_H-M   'P 1'
#
loop_
_entity.id
_entity.type
_entity.pdbx_description
1 polymer ?
#
loop_
_entity_poly.entity_id
_entity_poly.type
_entity_poly.pdbx_seq_one_letter_code
_entity_poly.pdbx_strand_id
1 'polypeptide(L)'
;MSQGLIIFIAIGAILGYILVGFINDIQEADDKLITQEKMIAKEDMKYHQKDAIGQTILVFKDQPFEKKLGIWQRSPLHQEYMNFFPNFMEMKAFINDRIVDPDFQKQLTEKVSEVEDAYFAGEITQPEAKEKLSNL
;
A
#
# COMPACT_ATOMS: atom_id res chain seq x y z
N MET A 1 -44.45 -27.04 28.79
CA MET A 1 -43.91 -26.23 27.68
C MET A 1 -44.56 -26.71 26.39
N SER A 2 -45.10 -25.81 25.56
CA SER A 2 -45.75 -26.18 24.29
C SER A 2 -44.70 -26.62 23.26
N GLN A 3 -45.04 -27.57 22.39
CA GLN A 3 -44.14 -28.08 21.35
C GLN A 3 -43.59 -26.97 20.44
N GLY A 4 -44.36 -25.90 20.22
CA GLY A 4 -43.92 -24.73 19.44
C GLY A 4 -42.76 -23.96 20.06
N LEU A 5 -42.67 -23.88 21.41
CA LEU A 5 -41.58 -23.17 22.09
C LEU A 5 -40.24 -23.94 21.99
N ILE A 6 -40.30 -25.27 21.96
CA ILE A 6 -39.12 -26.13 21.80
C ILE A 6 -38.55 -26.01 20.36
N ILE A 7 -39.42 -25.97 19.35
CA ILE A 7 -39.02 -25.80 17.95
C ILE A 7 -38.37 -24.43 17.72
N PHE A 8 -38.91 -23.36 18.32
CA PHE A 8 -38.37 -22.02 18.18
C PHE A 8 -36.96 -21.88 18.78
N ILE A 9 -36.73 -22.49 19.94
CA ILE A 9 -35.40 -22.53 20.59
C ILE A 9 -34.41 -23.33 19.74
N ALA A 10 -34.84 -24.47 19.17
CA ALA A 10 -33.98 -25.28 18.31
C ALA A 10 -33.54 -24.53 17.05
N ILE A 11 -34.46 -23.82 16.39
CA ILE A 11 -34.15 -23.01 15.20
C ILE A 11 -33.20 -21.86 15.57
N GLY A 12 -33.43 -21.19 16.70
CA GLY A 12 -32.56 -20.12 17.20
C GLY A 12 -31.15 -20.60 17.50
N ALA A 13 -30.99 -21.79 18.08
CA ALA A 13 -29.69 -22.38 18.35
C ALA A 13 -28.91 -22.73 17.06
N ILE A 14 -29.61 -23.27 16.05
CA ILE A 14 -29.00 -23.60 14.74
C ILE A 14 -28.56 -22.33 14.02
N LEU A 15 -29.41 -21.30 13.97
CA LEU A 15 -29.07 -20.02 13.35
C LEU A 15 -27.92 -19.31 14.08
N GLY A 16 -27.91 -19.35 15.41
CA GLY A 16 -26.81 -18.82 16.22
C GLY A 16 -25.48 -19.49 15.91
N TYR A 17 -25.46 -20.83 15.78
CA TYR A 17 -24.25 -21.58 15.44
C TYR A 17 -23.71 -21.21 14.05
N ILE A 18 -24.59 -21.04 13.06
CA ILE A 18 -24.21 -20.63 11.70
C ILE A 18 -23.60 -19.22 11.71
N LEU A 19 -24.25 -18.26 12.40
CA LEU A 19 -23.76 -16.88 12.47
C LEU A 19 -22.41 -16.75 13.19
N VAL A 20 -22.19 -17.52 14.27
CA VAL A 20 -20.89 -17.55 14.97
C VAL A 20 -19.79 -18.11 14.07
N GLY A 21 -20.07 -19.15 13.29
CA GLY A 21 -19.12 -19.69 12.31
C GLY A 21 -18.72 -18.66 11.25
N PHE A 22 -19.69 -17.95 10.67
CA PHE A 22 -19.42 -16.88 9.69
C PHE A 22 -18.61 -15.71 10.27
N ILE A 23 -18.88 -15.30 11.51
CA ILE A 23 -18.13 -14.21 12.17
C ILE A 23 -16.69 -14.64 12.46
N ASN A 24 -16.47 -15.88 12.88
CA ASN A 24 -15.13 -16.40 13.14
C ASN A 24 -14.31 -16.54 11.85
N ASP A 25 -14.90 -17.00 10.75
CA ASP A 25 -14.21 -17.12 9.45
C ASP A 25 -13.80 -15.75 8.89
N ILE A 26 -14.64 -14.71 9.09
CA ILE A 26 -14.31 -13.33 8.68
C ILE A 26 -13.17 -12.76 9.53
N GLN A 27 -13.19 -12.96 10.85
CA GLN A 27 -12.12 -12.50 11.74
C GLN A 27 -10.79 -13.23 11.45
N GLU A 28 -10.81 -14.54 11.21
CA GLU A 28 -9.60 -15.31 10.91
C GLU A 28 -8.98 -14.94 9.56
N ALA A 29 -9.81 -14.61 8.55
CA ALA A 29 -9.33 -14.11 7.27
C ALA A 29 -8.67 -12.73 7.40
N ASP A 30 -9.29 -11.81 8.14
CA ASP A 30 -8.77 -10.46 8.36
C ASP A 30 -7.45 -10.49 9.16
N ASP A 31 -7.39 -11.29 10.23
CA ASP A 31 -6.18 -11.47 11.03
C ASP A 31 -5.03 -12.08 10.20
N LYS A 32 -5.32 -13.02 9.30
CA LYS A 32 -4.32 -13.60 8.39
C LYS A 32 -3.78 -12.56 7.41
N LEU A 33 -4.63 -11.71 6.85
CA LEU A 33 -4.22 -10.65 5.92
C LEU A 33 -3.35 -9.61 6.63
N ILE A 34 -3.77 -9.12 7.80
CA ILE A 34 -2.99 -8.18 8.61
C ILE A 34 -1.64 -8.77 9.01
N THR A 35 -1.59 -10.07 9.33
CA THR A 35 -0.34 -10.76 9.67
C THR A 35 0.59 -10.84 8.46
N GLN A 36 0.06 -11.13 7.27
CA GLN A 36 0.86 -11.15 6.05
C GLN A 36 1.42 -9.77 5.70
N GLU A 37 0.60 -8.71 5.77
CA GLU A 37 1.06 -7.34 5.51
C GLU A 37 2.17 -6.91 6.48
N LYS A 38 2.01 -7.20 7.78
CA LYS A 38 3.05 -6.94 8.80
C LYS A 38 4.34 -7.70 8.53
N MET A 39 4.24 -8.95 8.08
CA MET A 39 5.40 -9.76 7.71
C MET A 39 6.11 -9.19 6.49
N ILE A 40 5.36 -8.82 5.45
CA ILE A 40 5.92 -8.19 4.23
C ILE A 40 6.60 -6.86 4.57
N ALA A 41 5.97 -6.01 5.38
CA ALA A 41 6.55 -4.74 5.82
C ALA A 41 7.88 -4.96 6.57
N LYS A 42 7.94 -5.99 7.43
CA LYS A 42 9.16 -6.37 8.14
C LYS A 42 10.24 -6.89 7.19
N GLU A 43 9.87 -7.68 6.18
CA GLU A 43 10.80 -8.14 5.15
C GLU A 43 11.35 -6.99 4.32
N ASP A 44 10.53 -5.98 4.03
CA ASP A 44 10.92 -4.83 3.22
C ASP A 44 11.89 -3.90 3.96
N MET A 45 11.97 -3.97 5.31
CA MET A 45 12.95 -3.20 6.10
C MET A 45 14.39 -3.47 5.68
N LYS A 46 14.70 -4.64 5.11
CA LYS A 46 16.06 -4.97 4.62
C LYS A 46 16.52 -4.11 3.42
N TYR A 47 15.58 -3.44 2.75
CA TYR A 47 15.86 -2.50 1.66
C TYR A 47 15.98 -1.06 2.13
N HIS A 48 15.65 -0.78 3.40
CA HIS A 48 15.79 0.54 3.99
C HIS A 48 17.20 0.66 4.59
N GLN A 49 17.94 1.65 4.14
CA GLN A 49 19.27 1.96 4.65
C GLN A 49 19.35 3.41 5.08
N LYS A 50 20.47 3.76 5.73
CA LYS A 50 20.79 5.13 6.11
C LYS A 50 21.92 5.62 5.21
N ASP A 51 21.74 6.79 4.62
CA ASP A 51 22.81 7.45 3.87
C ASP A 51 23.89 8.03 4.81
N ALA A 52 24.88 8.72 4.23
CA ALA A 52 26.00 9.30 4.98
C ALA A 52 25.60 10.37 6.01
N ILE A 53 24.39 10.93 5.90
CA ILE A 53 23.86 11.97 6.80
C ILE A 53 22.70 11.47 7.67
N GLY A 54 22.39 10.16 7.64
CA GLY A 54 21.38 9.53 8.48
C GLY A 54 19.95 9.61 7.93
N GLN A 55 19.76 10.00 6.67
CA GLN A 55 18.46 9.94 6.01
C GLN A 55 18.14 8.53 5.55
N THR A 56 16.87 8.15 5.61
CA THR A 56 16.42 6.83 5.15
C THR A 56 16.37 6.80 3.62
N ILE A 57 17.03 5.83 3.02
CA ILE A 57 17.06 5.59 1.57
C ILE A 57 16.61 4.16 1.26
N LEU A 58 16.10 3.93 0.05
CA LEU A 58 15.82 2.60 -0.48
C LEU A 58 16.96 2.10 -1.33
N VAL A 59 17.43 0.88 -1.05
CA VAL A 59 18.48 0.20 -1.82
C VAL A 59 17.94 -1.16 -2.22
N PHE A 60 17.64 -1.33 -3.51
CA PHE A 60 17.07 -2.56 -4.03
C PHE A 60 18.19 -3.54 -4.42
N LYS A 61 18.27 -4.67 -3.71
CA LYS A 61 19.28 -5.72 -3.95
C LYS A 61 18.85 -6.63 -5.11
N ASP A 62 19.14 -6.26 -6.35
CA ASP A 62 18.86 -7.06 -7.57
C ASP A 62 17.43 -7.62 -7.61
N GLN A 63 16.45 -6.80 -7.25
CA GLN A 63 15.04 -7.20 -7.26
C GLN A 63 14.39 -6.92 -8.62
N PRO A 64 13.33 -7.66 -9.01
CA PRO A 64 12.53 -7.31 -10.18
C PRO A 64 11.76 -6.00 -9.94
N PHE A 65 11.41 -5.30 -11.02
CA PHE A 65 10.77 -3.98 -10.95
C PHE A 65 9.46 -4.00 -10.13
N GLU A 66 8.61 -5.00 -10.31
CA GLU A 66 7.33 -5.14 -9.61
C GLU A 66 7.55 -5.25 -8.09
N LYS A 67 8.62 -5.94 -7.68
CA LYS A 67 8.96 -6.04 -6.26
C LYS A 67 9.48 -4.71 -5.73
N LYS A 68 10.32 -3.99 -6.49
CA LYS A 68 10.79 -2.63 -6.14
C LYS A 68 9.62 -1.67 -5.96
N LEU A 69 8.65 -1.70 -6.89
CA LEU A 69 7.45 -0.88 -6.84
C LEU A 69 6.62 -1.17 -5.58
N GLY A 70 6.39 -2.45 -5.28
CA GLY A 70 5.68 -2.82 -4.06
C GLY A 70 6.41 -2.37 -2.79
N ILE A 71 7.73 -2.47 -2.74
CA ILE A 71 8.53 -1.98 -1.59
C ILE A 71 8.38 -0.46 -1.48
N TRP A 72 8.49 0.26 -2.59
CA TRP A 72 8.31 1.70 -2.66
C TRP A 72 6.95 2.12 -2.09
N GLN A 73 5.85 1.58 -2.60
CA GLN A 73 4.48 1.90 -2.18
C GLN A 73 4.21 1.66 -0.69
N ARG A 74 4.80 0.60 -0.13
CA ARG A 74 4.67 0.29 1.31
C ARG A 74 5.67 1.04 2.18
N SER A 75 6.63 1.77 1.59
CA SER A 75 7.66 2.46 2.34
C SER A 75 7.13 3.76 2.97
N PRO A 76 7.67 4.17 4.12
CA PRO A 76 7.42 5.52 4.66
C PRO A 76 7.86 6.63 3.69
N LEU A 77 8.83 6.34 2.81
CA LEU A 77 9.33 7.31 1.83
C LEU A 77 8.27 7.67 0.80
N HIS A 78 7.35 6.76 0.47
CA HIS A 78 6.21 7.07 -0.40
C HIS A 78 5.29 8.12 0.21
N GLN A 79 5.01 8.01 1.51
CA GLN A 79 4.23 9.01 2.24
C GLN A 79 4.93 10.37 2.28
N GLU A 80 6.25 10.38 2.54
CA GLU A 80 7.06 11.60 2.46
C GLU A 80 7.02 12.22 1.05
N TYR A 81 7.16 11.40 0.01
CA TYR A 81 7.07 11.79 -1.39
C TYR A 81 5.72 12.45 -1.72
N MET A 82 4.61 11.89 -1.22
CA MET A 82 3.28 12.45 -1.46
C MET A 82 3.06 13.81 -0.77
N ASN A 83 3.87 14.18 0.22
CA ASN A 83 3.81 15.51 0.84
C ASN A 83 4.30 16.64 -0.09
N PHE A 84 5.05 16.30 -1.13
CA PHE A 84 5.52 17.29 -2.11
C PHE A 84 4.48 17.60 -3.19
N PHE A 85 3.41 16.80 -3.34
CA PHE A 85 2.35 17.09 -4.31
C PHE A 85 1.67 18.44 -4.02
N PRO A 86 1.41 19.30 -5.03
CA PRO A 86 1.57 19.08 -6.48
C PRO A 86 2.89 19.62 -7.06
N ASN A 87 3.94 19.75 -6.26
CA ASN A 87 5.26 20.15 -6.74
C ASN A 87 6.00 18.96 -7.36
N PHE A 88 5.74 18.71 -8.64
CA PHE A 88 6.35 17.61 -9.41
C PHE A 88 7.88 17.68 -9.47
N MET A 89 8.48 18.87 -9.45
CA MET A 89 9.94 19.02 -9.43
C MET A 89 10.54 18.44 -8.15
N GLU A 90 9.97 18.78 -6.99
CA GLU A 90 10.40 18.25 -5.69
C GLU A 90 10.12 16.75 -5.57
N MET A 91 9.00 16.27 -6.12
CA MET A 91 8.68 14.84 -6.17
C MET A 91 9.75 14.05 -6.94
N LYS A 92 10.19 14.56 -8.10
CA LYS A 92 11.27 13.94 -8.90
C LYS A 92 12.62 14.04 -8.22
N ALA A 93 12.93 15.17 -7.58
CA ALA A 93 14.15 15.32 -6.78
C ALA A 93 14.18 14.31 -5.63
N PHE A 94 13.08 14.15 -4.90
CA PHE A 94 12.95 13.18 -3.82
C PHE A 94 13.22 11.74 -4.27
N ILE A 95 12.70 11.34 -5.45
CA ILE A 95 12.98 10.03 -6.04
C ILE A 95 14.49 9.83 -6.22
N ASN A 96 15.18 10.84 -6.77
CA ASN A 96 16.62 10.76 -7.03
C ASN A 96 17.46 10.73 -5.74
N ASP A 97 17.03 11.43 -4.70
CA ASP A 97 17.77 11.51 -3.44
C ASP A 97 17.54 10.30 -2.53
N ARG A 98 16.33 9.73 -2.55
CA ARG A 98 15.87 8.76 -1.55
C ARG A 98 15.85 7.32 -2.02
N ILE A 99 16.14 7.07 -3.29
CA ILE A 99 16.24 5.74 -3.89
C ILE A 99 17.64 5.59 -4.49
N VAL A 100 18.32 4.48 -4.24
CA VAL A 100 19.63 4.15 -4.81
C VAL A 100 19.47 3.02 -5.81
N ASP A 101 18.89 3.36 -6.97
CA ASP A 101 18.63 2.45 -8.08
C ASP A 101 18.33 3.26 -9.36
N PRO A 102 19.32 3.51 -10.22
CA PRO A 102 19.17 4.40 -11.37
C PRO A 102 18.05 3.97 -12.34
N ASP A 103 17.88 2.67 -12.56
CA ASP A 103 16.87 2.14 -13.48
C ASP A 103 15.46 2.34 -12.92
N PHE A 104 15.27 2.15 -11.61
CA PHE A 104 13.99 2.39 -10.95
C PHE A 104 13.71 3.89 -10.81
N GLN A 105 14.70 4.70 -10.46
CA GLN A 105 14.59 6.16 -10.41
C GLN A 105 14.08 6.71 -11.74
N LYS A 106 14.69 6.28 -12.86
CA LYS A 106 14.31 6.70 -14.21
C LYS A 106 12.86 6.35 -14.50
N GLN A 107 12.47 5.09 -14.32
CA GLN A 107 11.10 4.64 -14.61
C GLN A 107 10.06 5.34 -13.73
N LEU A 108 10.35 5.54 -12.44
CA LEU A 108 9.43 6.21 -11.53
C LEU A 108 9.29 7.69 -11.89
N THR A 109 10.40 8.36 -12.19
CA THR A 109 10.43 9.77 -12.64
C THR A 109 9.70 9.97 -13.96
N GLU A 110 9.81 9.03 -14.90
CA GLU A 110 9.05 9.03 -16.16
C GLU A 110 7.55 8.99 -15.88
N LYS A 111 7.09 8.10 -15.00
CA LYS A 111 5.66 8.05 -14.60
C LYS A 111 5.18 9.32 -13.92
N VAL A 112 6.01 9.96 -13.08
CA VAL A 112 5.68 11.27 -12.50
C VAL A 112 5.53 12.32 -13.59
N SER A 113 6.41 12.30 -14.60
CA SER A 113 6.38 13.24 -15.72
C SER A 113 5.14 13.03 -16.60
N GLU A 114 4.74 11.78 -16.85
CA GLU A 114 3.48 11.49 -17.56
C GLU A 114 2.25 12.05 -16.84
N VAL A 115 2.20 11.94 -15.50
CA VAL A 115 1.11 12.51 -14.70
C VAL A 115 1.19 14.04 -14.67
N GLU A 116 2.39 14.61 -14.57
CA GLU A 116 2.65 16.05 -14.63
C GLU A 116 2.13 16.65 -15.95
N ASP A 117 2.51 16.06 -17.07
CA ASP A 117 2.12 16.50 -18.41
C ASP A 117 0.59 16.45 -18.58
N ALA A 118 -0.05 15.33 -18.22
CA ALA A 118 -1.50 15.19 -18.30
C ALA A 118 -2.24 16.19 -17.40
N TYR A 119 -1.70 16.46 -16.20
CA TYR A 119 -2.28 17.43 -15.27
C TYR A 119 -2.18 18.86 -15.80
N PHE A 120 -1.01 19.27 -16.31
CA PHE A 120 -0.82 20.61 -16.85
C PHE A 120 -1.50 20.83 -18.21
N ALA A 121 -1.68 19.77 -19.00
CA ALA A 121 -2.50 19.79 -20.21
C ALA A 121 -4.01 19.89 -19.92
N GLY A 122 -4.43 19.70 -18.66
CA GLY A 122 -5.83 19.67 -18.25
C GLY A 122 -6.57 18.40 -18.66
N GLU A 123 -5.85 17.34 -19.01
CA GLU A 123 -6.41 16.03 -19.37
C GLU A 123 -6.91 15.27 -18.13
N ILE A 124 -6.30 15.53 -16.97
CA ILE A 124 -6.70 14.97 -15.68
C ILE A 124 -6.84 16.08 -14.63
N THR A 125 -7.74 15.86 -13.68
CA THR A 125 -7.98 16.74 -12.54
C THR A 125 -6.93 16.54 -11.44
N GLN A 126 -6.86 17.49 -10.50
CA GLN A 126 -5.95 17.38 -9.35
C GLN A 126 -6.20 16.10 -8.51
N PRO A 127 -7.45 15.69 -8.19
CA PRO A 127 -7.69 14.42 -7.51
C PRO A 127 -7.20 13.20 -8.29
N GLU A 128 -7.42 13.16 -9.60
CA GLU A 128 -6.97 12.05 -10.46
C GLU A 128 -5.44 11.99 -10.54
N ALA A 129 -4.77 13.14 -10.63
CA ALA A 129 -3.31 13.21 -10.58
C ALA A 129 -2.78 12.69 -9.23
N LYS A 130 -3.39 13.11 -8.11
CA LYS A 130 -3.00 12.64 -6.78
C LYS A 130 -3.20 11.14 -6.61
N GLU A 131 -4.32 10.60 -7.11
CA GLU A 131 -4.60 9.16 -7.07
C GLU A 131 -3.57 8.37 -7.89
N LYS A 132 -3.30 8.80 -9.13
CA LYS A 132 -2.29 8.18 -9.99
C LYS A 132 -0.93 8.13 -9.31
N LEU A 133 -0.47 9.25 -8.74
CA LEU A 133 0.82 9.35 -8.04
C LEU A 133 0.85 8.52 -6.75
N SER A 134 -0.27 8.44 -6.02
CA SER A 134 -0.38 7.61 -4.82
C SER A 134 -0.31 6.12 -5.12
N ASN A 135 -0.65 5.72 -6.35
CA ASN A 135 -0.60 4.34 -6.83
C ASN A 135 0.69 4.02 -7.61
N LEU A 136 1.63 4.96 -7.68
CA LEU A 136 3.01 4.71 -8.11
C LEU A 136 3.80 4.13 -6.94
#